data_AF-A0A077M507-F1
#
_entry.id   AF-A0A077M507-F1
#
_cell.length_a   1.000
_cell.length_b   1.000
_cell.length_c   1.000
_cell.angle_alpha   90.00
_cell.angle_beta   90.00
_cell.angle_gamma   90.00
#
_symmetry.space_group_name_H-M   'P 1'
#
loop_
_entity.id
_entity.type
_entity.pdbx_description
1 polymer ?
#
loop_
_entity_poly.entity_id
_entity_poly.type
_entity_poly.pdbx_seq_one_letter_code
_entity_poly.pdbx_strand_id
1 'polypeptide(L)'
;MREDLRYESHSHRHHAYRHRGQYVEQLERAYQYFPRNQVHVMESEAFFAHPEAEYRRLLEFLDLEPYVPRRFDQHNARPSMPMPGDSRSRLEEHFSAYDAQLAELLGRAPAWQTLR
;
A
#
# COMPACT_ATOMS: atom_id res chain seq x y z
N MET A 1 6.98 15.12 -21.11
CA MET A 1 6.64 14.40 -19.85
C MET A 1 5.25 13.77 -19.92
N ARG A 2 4.13 14.52 -19.92
CA ARG A 2 2.78 13.90 -19.84
C ARG A 2 2.34 13.13 -21.10
N GLU A 3 2.85 13.49 -22.27
CA GLU A 3 2.49 12.85 -23.55
C GLU A 3 3.55 11.86 -24.07
N ASP A 4 4.66 11.69 -23.34
CA ASP A 4 5.74 10.78 -23.72
C ASP A 4 5.67 9.51 -22.87
N LEU A 5 5.24 8.42 -23.49
CA LEU A 5 5.12 7.09 -22.86
C LEU A 5 6.46 6.50 -22.40
N ARG A 6 7.59 7.04 -22.88
CA ARG A 6 8.95 6.59 -22.52
C ARG A 6 9.63 7.49 -21.50
N TYR A 7 8.95 8.54 -21.04
CA TYR A 7 9.55 9.48 -20.10
C TYR A 7 9.80 8.83 -18.73
N GLU A 8 11.06 8.85 -18.30
CA GLU A 8 11.47 8.47 -16.94
C GLU A 8 11.94 9.70 -16.16
N SER A 9 11.32 9.96 -15.00
CA SER A 9 11.82 11.00 -14.09
C SER A 9 12.74 10.39 -13.04
N HIS A 10 14.03 10.73 -13.11
CA HIS A 10 15.01 10.36 -12.08
C HIS A 10 14.58 10.83 -10.68
N SER A 11 14.10 12.08 -10.58
CA SER A 11 13.69 12.66 -9.30
C SER A 11 12.48 11.93 -8.71
N HIS A 12 11.47 11.63 -9.52
CA HIS A 12 10.34 10.83 -9.07
C HIS A 12 10.76 9.40 -8.68
N ARG A 13 11.71 8.81 -9.42
CA ARG A 13 12.22 7.47 -9.15
C ARG A 13 12.96 7.36 -7.81
N HIS A 14 13.76 8.37 -7.46
CA HIS A 14 14.70 8.29 -6.33
C HIS A 14 14.37 9.21 -5.14
N HIS A 15 13.44 10.15 -5.26
CA HIS A 15 13.21 11.18 -4.23
C HIS A 15 11.74 11.31 -3.79
N ALA A 16 10.82 10.55 -4.38
CA ALA A 16 9.38 10.66 -4.10
C ALA A 16 8.89 9.78 -2.92
N TYR A 17 9.76 9.39 -1.97
CA TYR A 17 9.40 8.43 -0.90
C TYR A 17 8.15 8.83 -0.11
N ARG A 18 8.03 10.11 0.29
CA ARG A 18 6.84 10.59 1.01
C ARG A 18 5.58 10.56 0.14
N HIS A 19 5.66 11.08 -1.08
CA HIS A 19 4.52 11.11 -1.99
C HIS A 19 4.04 9.70 -2.38
N ARG A 20 4.96 8.73 -2.49
CA ARG A 20 4.61 7.32 -2.71
C ARG A 20 3.87 6.67 -1.54
N GLY A 21 3.99 7.20 -0.33
CA GLY A 21 3.22 6.77 0.83
C GLY A 21 1.85 7.45 0.96
N GLN A 22 1.52 8.42 0.10
CA GLN A 22 0.22 9.09 0.10
C GLN A 22 -0.79 8.23 -0.67
N TYR A 23 -1.22 7.12 -0.06
CA TYR A 23 -2.00 6.11 -0.76
C TYR A 23 -3.39 6.59 -1.18
N VAL A 24 -4.01 7.47 -0.39
CA VAL A 24 -5.32 8.05 -0.73
C VAL A 24 -5.30 8.72 -2.11
N GLU A 25 -4.28 9.55 -2.39
CA GLU A 25 -4.19 10.24 -3.68
C GLU A 25 -4.01 9.26 -4.86
N GLN A 26 -3.32 8.14 -4.62
CA GLN A 26 -3.08 7.13 -5.64
C GLN A 26 -4.37 6.34 -5.93
N LEU A 27 -5.10 5.97 -4.88
CA LEU A 27 -6.36 5.26 -5.00
C LEU A 27 -7.45 6.13 -5.62
N GLU A 28 -7.55 7.41 -5.23
CA GLU A 28 -8.48 8.35 -5.85
C GLU A 28 -8.24 8.49 -7.36
N ARG A 29 -6.97 8.60 -7.79
CA ARG A 29 -6.63 8.61 -9.22
C ARG A 29 -7.03 7.31 -9.92
N ALA A 30 -6.82 6.16 -9.29
CA ALA A 30 -7.27 4.88 -9.85
C ALA A 30 -8.80 4.84 -9.98
N TYR A 31 -9.52 5.33 -8.96
CA TYR A 31 -10.99 5.35 -8.93
C TYR A 31 -11.64 6.33 -9.91
N GLN A 32 -10.88 7.25 -10.52
CA GLN A 32 -11.37 8.04 -11.65
C GLN A 32 -11.56 7.21 -12.93
N TYR A 33 -10.86 6.08 -13.04
CA TYR A 33 -10.85 5.24 -14.24
C TYR A 33 -11.42 3.84 -14.02
N PHE A 34 -11.30 3.32 -12.78
CA PHE A 34 -11.75 1.99 -12.42
C PHE A 34 -12.78 2.06 -11.28
N PRO A 35 -13.96 1.44 -11.41
CA PRO A 35 -14.88 1.30 -10.30
C PRO A 35 -14.23 0.52 -9.14
N ARG A 36 -14.73 0.74 -7.92
CA ARG A 36 -14.15 0.16 -6.69
C ARG A 36 -14.05 -1.37 -6.72
N ASN A 37 -15.00 -2.05 -7.35
CA ASN A 37 -15.00 -3.51 -7.49
C ASN A 37 -13.95 -4.05 -8.48
N GLN A 38 -13.24 -3.19 -9.21
CA GLN A 38 -12.12 -3.57 -10.09
C GLN A 38 -10.76 -3.22 -9.49
N VAL A 39 -10.70 -2.80 -8.23
CA VAL A 39 -9.45 -2.49 -7.52
C VAL A 39 -9.42 -3.25 -6.20
N HIS A 40 -8.46 -4.16 -6.06
CA HIS A 40 -8.18 -4.84 -4.81
C HIS A 40 -7.07 -4.13 -4.05
N VAL A 41 -7.33 -3.80 -2.77
CA VAL A 41 -6.35 -3.18 -1.88
C VAL A 41 -5.93 -4.19 -0.83
N MET A 42 -4.64 -4.53 -0.82
CA MET A 42 -4.02 -5.43 0.14
C MET A 42 -2.95 -4.68 0.91
N GLU A 43 -3.00 -4.76 2.25
CA GLU A 43 -1.98 -4.19 3.13
C GLU A 43 -0.92 -5.24 3.42
N SER A 44 0.36 -4.86 3.31
CA SER A 44 1.48 -5.76 3.58
C SER A 44 1.44 -6.34 4.99
N GLU A 45 1.06 -5.54 5.97
CA GLU A 45 0.97 -5.90 7.38
C GLU A 45 -0.08 -7.00 7.59
N ALA A 46 -1.26 -6.84 6.97
CA ALA A 46 -2.32 -7.85 7.00
C ALA A 46 -1.87 -9.12 6.27
N PHE A 47 -1.21 -8.98 5.12
CA PHE A 47 -0.69 -10.13 4.37
C PHE A 47 0.38 -10.90 5.14
N PHE A 48 1.30 -10.22 5.82
CA PHE A 48 2.33 -10.89 6.62
C PHE A 48 1.77 -11.53 7.89
N ALA A 49 0.73 -10.95 8.49
CA ALA A 49 0.05 -11.53 9.64
C ALA A 49 -0.81 -12.75 9.25
N HIS A 50 -1.52 -12.68 8.12
CA HIS A 50 -2.52 -13.66 7.70
C HIS A 50 -2.44 -13.98 6.19
N PRO A 51 -1.31 -14.51 5.69
CA PRO A 51 -1.04 -14.60 4.24
C PRO A 51 -2.04 -15.49 3.49
N GLU A 52 -2.45 -16.63 4.08
CA GLU A 52 -3.45 -17.51 3.47
C GLU A 52 -4.81 -16.83 3.29
N ALA A 53 -5.23 -16.03 4.27
CA ALA A 53 -6.51 -15.36 4.24
C ALA A 53 -6.52 -14.23 3.20
N GLU A 54 -5.49 -13.39 3.19
CA GLU A 54 -5.34 -12.31 2.21
C GLU A 54 -5.15 -12.86 0.80
N TYR A 55 -4.36 -13.92 0.62
CA TYR A 55 -4.18 -14.58 -0.68
C TYR A 55 -5.48 -15.16 -1.22
N ARG A 56 -6.30 -15.79 -0.37
CA ARG A 56 -7.62 -16.29 -0.77
C ARG A 56 -8.53 -15.17 -1.26
N ARG A 57 -8.60 -14.04 -0.54
CA ARG A 57 -9.38 -12.87 -0.97
C ARG A 57 -8.90 -12.31 -2.31
N LEU A 58 -7.59 -12.35 -2.57
CA LEU A 58 -7.04 -11.96 -3.86
C LEU A 58 -7.49 -12.91 -4.98
N LEU A 59 -7.47 -14.22 -4.76
CA LEU A 59 -7.96 -15.19 -5.74
C LEU A 59 -9.45 -15.02 -6.01
N GLU A 60 -10.26 -14.83 -4.96
CA GLU A 60 -11.69 -14.53 -5.06
C GLU A 60 -11.94 -13.25 -5.87
N PHE A 61 -11.17 -12.20 -5.62
CA PHE A 61 -11.26 -10.95 -6.39
C PHE A 61 -10.90 -11.14 -7.88
N LEU A 62 -9.91 -12.00 -8.17
CA LEU A 62 -9.46 -12.29 -9.53
C LEU A 62 -10.33 -13.35 -10.25
N ASP A 63 -11.36 -13.88 -9.57
CA ASP A 63 -12.18 -15.00 -10.05
C ASP A 63 -11.34 -16.23 -10.45
N LEU A 64 -10.39 -16.58 -9.58
CA LEU A 64 -9.50 -17.73 -9.76
C LEU A 64 -9.88 -18.88 -8.82
N GLU A 65 -9.65 -20.09 -9.29
CA GLU A 65 -9.82 -21.30 -8.49
C GLU A 65 -9.00 -21.24 -7.19
N PRO A 66 -9.55 -21.71 -6.05
CA PRO A 66 -8.85 -21.74 -4.78
C PRO A 66 -7.53 -22.51 -4.87
N TYR A 67 -6.44 -21.84 -4.52
CA TYR A 67 -5.12 -22.43 -4.44
C TYR A 67 -4.41 -21.94 -3.17
N VAL A 68 -3.65 -22.81 -2.53
CA VAL A 68 -2.80 -22.44 -1.39
C VAL A 68 -1.38 -22.93 -1.66
N PRO A 69 -0.40 -22.01 -1.80
CA PRO A 69 1.00 -22.37 -1.91
C PRO A 69 1.47 -23.17 -0.69
N ARG A 70 2.51 -23.99 -0.86
CA ARG A 70 3.09 -24.75 0.25
C ARG A 70 3.65 -23.85 1.37
N ARG A 71 4.15 -22.66 1.01
CA ARG A 71 4.72 -21.64 1.92
C ARG A 71 4.52 -20.24 1.36
N PHE A 72 4.48 -19.27 2.26
CA PHE A 72 4.53 -17.84 1.96
C PHE A 72 5.87 -17.27 2.46
N ASP A 73 6.91 -17.42 1.66
CA ASP A 73 8.25 -16.99 2.03
C ASP A 73 8.46 -15.48 1.77
N GLN A 74 9.12 -14.78 2.68
CA GLN A 74 9.50 -13.39 2.48
C GLN A 74 10.83 -13.30 1.72
N HIS A 75 10.75 -13.05 0.43
CA HIS A 75 11.95 -12.76 -0.37
C HIS A 75 12.35 -11.29 -0.21
N ASN A 76 13.66 -11.01 -0.17
CA ASN A 76 14.22 -9.67 0.01
C ASN A 76 13.92 -8.98 1.35
N ALA A 77 13.49 -9.73 2.37
CA ALA A 77 13.43 -9.22 3.73
C ALA A 77 14.84 -8.80 4.18
N ARG A 78 15.00 -7.53 4.51
CA ARG A 78 16.23 -6.99 5.11
C ARG A 78 15.88 -6.33 6.44
N PRO A 79 16.63 -6.60 7.52
CA PRO A 79 16.48 -5.85 8.75
C PRO A 79 16.59 -4.36 8.45
N SER A 80 15.61 -3.57 8.90
CA SER A 80 15.72 -2.13 8.86
C SER A 80 16.52 -1.65 10.08
N MET A 81 17.31 -0.60 9.87
CA MET A 81 17.87 0.14 11.01
C MET A 81 16.73 0.86 11.72
N PRO A 82 16.77 0.99 13.06
CA PRO A 82 15.79 1.78 13.79
C PRO A 82 15.71 3.21 13.23
N MET A 83 14.49 3.68 12.98
CA MET A 83 14.25 5.05 12.53
C MET A 83 14.46 6.03 13.70
N PRO A 84 15.23 7.13 13.51
CA PRO A 84 15.33 8.17 14.53
C PRO A 84 13.96 8.74 14.94
N GLY A 85 13.79 9.04 16.23
CA GLY A 85 12.53 9.53 16.80
C GLY A 85 11.97 10.75 16.06
N ASP A 86 12.80 11.77 15.84
CA ASP A 86 12.40 13.00 15.15
C ASP A 86 11.91 12.73 13.72
N SER A 87 12.56 11.79 13.01
CA SER A 87 12.12 11.41 11.66
C SER A 87 10.76 10.71 11.70
N ARG A 88 10.57 9.83 12.69
CA ARG A 88 9.28 9.17 12.92
C ARG A 88 8.19 10.20 13.20
N SER A 89 8.37 11.08 14.19
CA SER A 89 7.37 12.09 14.55
C SER A 89 6.99 12.98 13.37
N ARG A 90 7.96 13.43 12.57
CA ARG A 90 7.70 14.24 11.37
C ARG A 90 6.93 13.46 10.29
N LEU A 91 7.21 12.16 10.12
CA LEU A 91 6.50 11.32 9.17
C LEU A 91 5.07 11.04 9.65
N GLU A 92 4.88 10.77 10.94
CA GLU A 92 3.55 10.56 11.52
C GLU A 92 2.68 11.82 11.43
N GLU A 93 3.23 12.99 11.74
CA GLU A 93 2.57 14.28 11.54
C GLU A 93 2.22 14.49 10.07
N HIS A 94 3.19 14.29 9.16
CA HIS A 94 2.99 14.43 7.71
C HIS A 94 1.87 13.53 7.19
N PHE A 95 1.84 12.26 7.62
CA PHE A 95 0.88 11.28 7.09
C PHE A 95 -0.49 11.33 7.75
N SER A 96 -0.63 11.92 8.95
CA SER A 96 -1.88 11.94 9.73
C SER A 96 -3.14 12.27 8.92
N ALA A 97 -3.10 13.33 8.10
CA ALA A 97 -4.22 13.74 7.26
C ALA A 97 -4.51 12.74 6.13
N TYR A 98 -3.47 12.22 5.48
CA TYR A 98 -3.60 11.21 4.41
C TYR A 98 -4.14 9.89 4.94
N ASP A 99 -3.70 9.51 6.14
CA ASP A 99 -4.11 8.33 6.86
C ASP A 99 -5.59 8.39 7.28
N ALA A 100 -6.06 9.56 7.71
CA ALA A 100 -7.47 9.80 8.00
C ALA A 100 -8.36 9.71 6.73
N GLN A 101 -7.93 10.35 5.63
CA GLN A 101 -8.65 10.29 4.36
C GLN A 101 -8.63 8.87 3.76
N LEU A 102 -7.51 8.16 3.90
CA LEU A 102 -7.41 6.76 3.50
C LEU A 102 -8.39 5.88 4.29
N ALA A 103 -8.50 6.12 5.60
CA ALA A 103 -9.44 5.38 6.43
C ALA A 103 -10.89 5.60 6.00
N GLU A 104 -11.27 6.84 5.69
CA GLU A 104 -12.58 7.18 5.11
C GLU A 104 -12.79 6.48 3.76
N LEU A 105 -11.79 6.53 2.88
CA LEU A 105 -11.85 5.93 1.55
C LEU A 105 -12.02 4.40 1.60
N LEU A 106 -11.37 3.74 2.55
CA LEU A 106 -11.44 2.29 2.77
C LEU A 106 -12.62 1.85 3.64
N GLY A 107 -13.26 2.78 4.37
CA GLY A 107 -14.30 2.46 5.36
C GLY A 107 -13.76 1.76 6.62
N ARG A 108 -12.45 1.78 6.84
CA ARG A 108 -11.76 1.16 7.99
C ARG A 108 -10.39 1.80 8.20
N ALA A 109 -9.86 1.72 9.42
CA ALA A 109 -8.49 2.16 9.69
C ALA A 109 -7.46 1.29 8.93
N PRO A 110 -6.36 1.89 8.45
CA PRO A 110 -5.22 1.15 7.94
C PRO A 110 -4.55 0.28 9.02
N ALA A 111 -4.01 -0.87 8.64
CA ALA A 111 -3.45 -1.85 9.58
C ALA A 111 -2.35 -1.27 10.50
N TRP A 112 -1.51 -0.36 9.99
CA TRP A 112 -0.43 0.26 10.77
C TRP A 112 -0.90 1.28 11.82
N GLN A 113 -2.18 1.69 11.80
CA GLN A 113 -2.75 2.52 12.87
C GLN A 113 -3.29 1.67 14.02
N THR A 114 -3.73 0.44 13.74
CA THR A 114 -4.22 -0.49 14.75
C THR A 114 -3.11 -1.28 15.46
N LEU A 115 -1.90 -1.30 14.88
CA LEU A 115 -0.72 -1.98 15.42
C LEU A 115 0.11 -1.10 16.38
N ARG A 116 -0.44 0.04 16.83
CA ARG A 116 0.21 0.94 17.78
C ARG A 116 -0.21 0.66 19.22
#